data_AF-A0A495VA66-F1
#
_entry.id   AF-A0A495VA66-F1
#
_cell.length_a   1.000
_cell.length_b   1.000
_cell.length_c   1.000
_cell.angle_alpha   90.00
_cell.angle_beta   90.00
_cell.angle_gamma   90.00
#
_symmetry.space_group_name_H-M   'P 1'
#
loop_
_entity.id
_entity.type
_entity.pdbx_description
1 polymer ?
#
loop_
_entity_poly.entity_id
_entity_poly.type
_entity_poly.pdbx_seq_one_letter_code
_entity_poly.pdbx_strand_id
1 'polypeptide(L)'
;MDPPAGSRRGASGRHSHAERGSELDHDDLWGCALDFRFPVVKLIDWDTPEGWPALEASENPFALVVMAQIRAKATTDAETRKAWKFRLIRLMYDRGYARKTILELFRVIDWMIQLPATLETAFRQEIFTYEESKQMPYVTTVERAGIEKGYRQGEADLLLWLIENKFGADSAEALRERIEAADSDTLRRWSVRILTADTPDALLQ
;
A
#
# COMPACT_ATOMS: atom_id res chain seq x y z
N MET A 1 21.32 33.35 63.87
CA MET A 1 20.78 32.00 63.59
C MET A 1 21.12 31.74 62.13
N ASP A 2 22.28 31.15 61.88
CA ASP A 2 22.72 30.69 60.56
C ASP A 2 23.11 29.20 60.70
N PRO A 3 22.73 28.33 59.75
CA PRO A 3 23.21 26.95 59.70
C PRO A 3 24.58 26.86 59.00
N PRO A 4 25.29 25.72 59.14
CA PRO A 4 26.73 25.62 58.94
C PRO A 4 27.17 25.18 57.54
N ALA A 5 28.47 25.39 57.31
CA ALA A 5 29.29 24.92 56.21
C ALA A 5 29.61 23.41 56.26
N GLY A 6 29.84 22.81 55.09
CA GLY A 6 30.53 21.52 54.89
C GLY A 6 30.37 21.04 53.44
N SER A 7 31.26 21.32 52.49
CA SER A 7 32.59 20.68 52.28
C SER A 7 32.46 19.18 51.97
N ARG A 8 33.00 18.57 50.90
CA ARG A 8 33.93 18.96 49.83
C ARG A 8 34.02 17.77 48.84
N ARG A 9 34.40 18.08 47.59
CA ARG A 9 35.28 17.35 46.63
C ARG A 9 34.86 15.92 46.24
N GLY A 10 34.90 15.50 44.99
CA GLY A 10 35.77 15.75 43.82
C GLY A 10 35.71 14.43 43.02
N ALA A 11 36.03 14.29 41.75
CA ALA A 11 36.77 15.10 40.81
C ALA A 11 36.50 14.53 39.39
N SER A 12 36.90 15.33 38.40
CA SER A 12 37.55 14.89 37.15
C SER A 12 36.71 14.16 36.09
N GLY A 13 36.55 14.84 34.96
CA GLY A 13 36.12 14.24 33.70
C GLY A 13 35.89 15.29 32.64
N ARG A 14 36.96 15.95 32.18
CA ARG A 14 36.93 16.70 30.92
C ARG A 14 36.53 15.72 29.83
N HIS A 15 35.46 16.00 29.09
CA HIS A 15 35.40 15.74 27.66
C HIS A 15 34.42 16.75 27.04
N SER A 16 34.99 17.89 26.67
CA SER A 16 34.56 18.63 25.49
C SER A 16 34.59 17.65 24.32
N HIS A 17 33.41 17.29 23.84
CA HIS A 17 33.19 16.68 22.53
C HIS A 17 32.10 17.55 21.90
N ALA A 18 32.52 18.66 21.29
CA ALA A 18 32.73 18.71 19.84
C ALA A 18 31.42 18.37 19.13
N GLU A 19 30.55 19.37 19.09
CA GLU A 19 29.51 19.54 18.08
C GLU A 19 30.18 19.35 16.72
N ARG A 20 30.05 18.16 16.16
CA ARG A 20 30.48 17.88 14.78
C ARG A 20 29.31 18.28 13.90
N GLY A 21 29.52 19.36 13.15
CA GLY A 21 28.56 19.93 12.23
C GLY A 21 28.04 18.89 11.26
N SER A 22 26.72 18.87 11.10
CA SER A 22 26.12 18.58 9.81
C SER A 22 26.15 19.87 9.02
N GLU A 23 27.18 20.02 8.17
CA GLU A 23 27.20 21.02 7.10
C GLU A 23 25.90 20.92 6.31
N LEU A 24 25.03 21.91 6.51
CA LEU A 24 23.97 22.21 5.56
C LEU A 24 24.66 22.98 4.44
N ASP A 25 24.57 22.41 3.24
CA ASP A 25 25.13 22.94 2.00
C ASP A 25 24.55 24.35 1.75
N HIS A 26 25.33 25.37 2.10
CA HIS A 26 25.00 26.78 1.89
C HIS A 26 25.44 27.14 0.46
N ASP A 27 24.55 26.89 -0.51
CA ASP A 27 24.68 27.47 -1.85
C ASP A 27 24.32 28.96 -1.77
N ASP A 28 25.32 29.75 -1.37
CA ASP A 28 25.24 31.20 -1.27
C ASP A 28 25.37 31.83 -2.67
N LEU A 29 24.24 32.04 -3.35
CA LEU A 29 24.19 33.00 -4.45
C LEU A 29 23.88 34.39 -3.88
N TRP A 30 24.90 35.26 -3.87
CA TRP A 30 24.80 36.72 -3.67
C TRP A 30 24.43 37.18 -2.24
N GLY A 31 24.69 36.35 -1.22
CA GLY A 31 24.38 36.68 0.18
C GLY A 31 22.89 36.62 0.52
N CYS A 32 22.08 35.95 -0.31
CA CYS A 32 20.68 35.67 -0.06
C CYS A 32 20.53 34.23 0.47
N ALA A 33 20.24 34.09 1.76
CA ALA A 33 19.85 32.82 2.36
C ALA A 33 18.32 32.66 2.32
N LEU A 34 17.85 31.46 1.96
CA LEU A 34 16.44 31.10 2.00
C LEU A 34 16.20 30.07 3.12
N ASP A 35 15.50 30.48 4.17
CA ASP A 35 15.14 29.61 5.28
C ASP A 35 13.81 28.89 5.00
N PHE A 36 13.86 27.57 4.86
CA PHE A 36 12.66 26.74 4.80
C PHE A 36 12.33 26.14 6.16
N ARG A 37 11.13 26.45 6.70
CA ARG A 37 10.61 25.81 7.91
C ARG A 37 9.39 24.97 7.57
N PHE A 38 9.54 23.65 7.66
CA PHE A 38 8.46 22.70 7.44
C PHE A 38 7.89 22.23 8.79
N PRO A 39 6.60 22.48 9.08
CA PRO A 39 5.98 21.92 10.28
C PRO A 39 5.86 20.40 10.13
N VAL A 40 6.48 19.65 11.05
CA VAL A 40 6.37 18.19 11.11
C VAL A 40 5.29 17.83 12.11
N VAL A 41 4.25 17.12 11.66
CA VAL A 41 3.17 16.61 12.51
C VAL A 41 3.25 15.08 12.55
N LYS A 42 3.17 14.49 13.74
CA LYS A 42 3.08 13.02 13.86
C LYS A 42 1.63 12.61 13.74
N LEU A 43 1.35 11.68 12.82
CA LEU A 43 -0.02 11.21 12.59
C LEU A 43 -0.61 10.48 13.80
N ILE A 44 0.23 9.85 14.63
CA ILE A 44 -0.20 9.15 15.84
C ILE A 44 -0.80 10.10 16.90
N ASP A 45 -0.46 11.39 16.86
CA ASP A 45 -0.97 12.39 17.81
C ASP A 45 -2.48 12.63 17.63
N TRP A 46 -3.06 12.11 16.54
CA TRP A 46 -4.50 12.13 16.28
C TRP A 46 -5.25 10.93 16.87
N ASP A 47 -4.58 9.92 17.44
CA ASP A 47 -5.22 8.79 18.15
C ASP A 47 -5.59 9.19 19.59
N THR A 48 -6.31 10.30 19.71
CA THR A 48 -6.77 10.89 20.98
C THR A 48 -8.30 10.95 21.00
N PRO A 49 -8.94 10.96 22.19
CA PRO A 49 -10.40 11.08 22.31
C PRO A 49 -10.98 12.31 21.62
N GLU A 50 -10.20 13.38 21.48
CA GLU A 50 -10.60 14.62 20.82
C GLU A 50 -10.23 14.64 19.33
N GLY A 51 -9.07 14.10 18.96
CA GLY A 51 -8.58 14.11 17.58
C GLY A 51 -9.23 13.06 16.67
N TRP A 52 -9.54 11.89 17.22
CA TRP A 52 -10.11 10.78 16.45
C TRP A 52 -11.49 11.10 15.88
N PRO A 53 -12.44 11.68 16.63
CA PRO A 53 -13.73 12.11 16.08
C PRO A 53 -13.59 13.13 14.94
N ALA A 54 -12.59 14.01 14.99
CA ALA A 54 -12.33 14.96 13.91
C ALA A 54 -11.88 14.27 12.62
N LEU A 55 -11.06 13.21 12.71
CA LEU A 55 -10.71 12.39 11.54
C LEU A 55 -11.91 11.62 10.98
N GLU A 56 -12.77 11.11 11.86
CA GLU A 56 -13.98 10.38 11.46
C GLU A 56 -15.04 11.29 10.82
N ALA A 57 -15.14 12.54 11.26
CA ALA A 57 -16.06 13.53 10.70
C ALA A 57 -15.53 14.23 9.44
N SER A 58 -14.22 14.19 9.18
CA SER A 58 -13.62 14.88 8.03
C SER A 58 -14.08 14.30 6.70
N GLU A 59 -14.53 15.13 5.77
CA GLU A 59 -14.85 14.71 4.38
C GLU A 59 -13.60 14.52 3.50
N ASN A 60 -12.41 14.80 4.03
CA ASN A 60 -11.18 14.64 3.29
C ASN A 60 -10.87 13.13 3.12
N PRO A 61 -10.67 12.62 1.89
CA PRO A 61 -10.34 11.22 1.66
C PRO A 61 -9.02 10.80 2.33
N PHE A 62 -8.07 11.72 2.51
CA PHE A 62 -6.82 11.45 3.22
C PHE A 62 -7.01 11.20 4.72
N ALA A 63 -8.11 11.65 5.34
CA ALA A 63 -8.39 11.33 6.74
C ALA A 63 -8.52 9.81 6.96
N LEU A 64 -9.08 9.08 5.98
CA LEU A 64 -9.15 7.62 6.01
C LEU A 64 -7.78 6.96 5.90
N VAL A 65 -6.91 7.52 5.06
CA VAL A 65 -5.53 7.03 4.91
C VAL A 65 -4.75 7.23 6.21
N VAL A 66 -4.92 8.39 6.86
CA VAL A 66 -4.32 8.67 8.17
C VAL A 66 -4.84 7.69 9.23
N MET A 67 -6.16 7.48 9.31
CA MET A 67 -6.74 6.50 10.23
C MET A 67 -6.23 5.08 9.96
N ALA A 68 -6.13 4.67 8.70
CA ALA A 68 -5.58 3.38 8.31
C ALA A 68 -4.13 3.22 8.76
N GLN A 69 -3.30 4.25 8.56
CA GLN A 69 -1.89 4.24 8.94
C GLN A 69 -1.71 4.19 10.47
N ILE A 70 -2.52 4.94 11.23
CA ILE A 70 -2.53 4.87 12.69
C ILE A 70 -2.85 3.45 13.15
N ARG A 71 -3.91 2.84 12.61
CA ARG A 71 -4.34 1.48 13.01
C ARG A 71 -3.37 0.39 12.55
N ALA A 72 -2.78 0.53 11.36
CA ALA A 72 -1.73 -0.38 10.88
C ALA A 72 -0.52 -0.38 11.83
N LYS A 73 -0.17 0.76 12.43
CA LYS A 73 0.93 0.88 13.39
C LYS A 73 0.57 0.50 14.82
N ALA A 74 -0.65 0.79 15.25
CA ALA A 74 -1.09 0.57 16.63
C ALA A 74 -1.58 -0.86 16.89
N THR A 75 -1.97 -1.61 15.86
CA THR A 75 -2.66 -2.90 16.01
C THR A 75 -1.84 -4.06 15.43
N THR A 76 -1.41 -4.96 16.32
CA THR A 76 -0.73 -6.20 15.91
C THR A 76 -1.70 -7.36 15.68
N ASP A 77 -2.86 -7.36 16.34
CA ASP A 77 -3.87 -8.41 16.24
C ASP A 77 -4.63 -8.40 14.89
N ALA A 78 -4.77 -9.57 14.28
CA ALA A 78 -5.29 -9.69 12.92
C ALA A 78 -6.81 -9.50 12.85
N GLU A 79 -7.56 -9.90 13.89
CA GLU A 79 -9.01 -9.67 13.98
C GLU A 79 -9.33 -8.19 14.16
N THR A 80 -8.58 -7.51 15.02
CA THR A 80 -8.72 -6.07 15.22
C THR A 80 -8.40 -5.30 13.94
N ARG A 81 -7.36 -5.72 13.18
CA ARG A 81 -7.07 -5.14 11.86
C ARG A 81 -8.22 -5.36 10.86
N LYS A 82 -8.82 -6.55 10.84
CA LYS A 82 -10.01 -6.85 10.01
C LYS A 82 -11.17 -5.92 10.36
N ALA A 83 -11.47 -5.76 11.64
CA ALA A 83 -12.53 -4.88 12.12
C ALA A 83 -12.29 -3.42 11.70
N TRP A 84 -11.05 -2.93 11.79
CA TRP A 84 -10.69 -1.59 11.34
C TRP A 84 -10.82 -1.42 9.83
N LYS A 85 -10.34 -2.39 9.04
CA LYS A 85 -10.46 -2.38 7.58
C LYS A 85 -11.93 -2.29 7.16
N PHE A 86 -12.80 -3.06 7.80
CA PHE A 86 -14.24 -3.00 7.58
C PHE A 86 -14.85 -1.65 7.95
N ARG A 87 -14.47 -1.07 9.11
CA ARG A 87 -14.94 0.26 9.54
C ARG A 87 -14.54 1.36 8.57
N LEU A 88 -13.31 1.35 8.05
CA LEU A 88 -12.83 2.34 7.08
C LEU A 88 -13.63 2.27 5.77
N ILE A 89 -13.97 1.07 5.32
CA ILE A 89 -14.77 0.88 4.11
C ILE A 89 -16.19 1.36 4.30
N ARG A 90 -16.80 1.07 5.46
CA ARG A 90 -18.11 1.63 5.79
C ARG A 90 -18.10 3.15 5.81
N LEU A 91 -17.07 3.77 6.39
CA LEU A 91 -16.93 5.24 6.38
C LEU A 91 -16.81 5.81 4.96
N MET A 92 -16.13 5.14 4.03
CA MET A 92 -16.08 5.56 2.62
C MET A 92 -17.48 5.61 1.99
N TYR A 93 -18.32 4.62 2.31
CA TYR A 93 -19.69 4.54 1.84
C TYR A 93 -20.61 5.54 2.51
N ASP A 94 -20.52 5.67 3.84
CA ASP A 94 -21.36 6.59 4.61
C ASP A 94 -21.09 8.06 4.24
N ARG A 95 -19.86 8.38 3.83
CA ARG A 95 -19.49 9.71 3.29
C ARG A 95 -19.90 9.94 1.83
N GLY A 96 -20.47 8.93 1.16
CA GLY A 96 -20.99 9.06 -0.19
C GLY A 96 -19.94 9.34 -1.27
N TYR A 97 -18.70 8.87 -1.09
CA TYR A 97 -17.66 9.09 -2.11
C TYR A 97 -18.04 8.46 -3.46
N ALA A 98 -17.57 9.08 -4.54
CA ALA A 98 -17.74 8.53 -5.88
C ALA A 98 -17.03 7.17 -6.02
N ARG A 99 -17.60 6.27 -6.83
CA ARG A 99 -17.05 4.92 -7.11
C ARG A 99 -15.55 4.92 -7.33
N LYS A 100 -15.04 5.79 -8.21
CA LYS A 100 -13.60 5.86 -8.54
C LYS A 100 -12.75 6.10 -7.29
N THR A 101 -13.12 7.07 -6.46
CA THR A 101 -12.43 7.40 -5.21
C THR A 101 -12.47 6.24 -4.22
N ILE A 102 -13.60 5.54 -4.11
CA ILE A 102 -13.72 4.36 -3.25
C ILE A 102 -12.74 3.26 -3.70
N LEU A 103 -12.64 2.98 -5.00
CA LEU A 103 -11.71 1.97 -5.51
C LEU A 103 -10.24 2.35 -5.27
N GLU A 104 -9.89 3.62 -5.44
CA GLU A 104 -8.53 4.12 -5.20
C GLU A 104 -8.16 4.02 -3.71
N LEU A 105 -9.05 4.49 -2.82
CA LEU A 105 -8.82 4.42 -1.38
C LEU A 105 -8.82 2.98 -0.86
N PHE A 106 -9.67 2.11 -1.40
CA PHE A 106 -9.68 0.69 -1.04
C PHE A 106 -8.31 0.06 -1.30
N ARG A 107 -7.71 0.29 -2.47
CA ARG A 107 -6.37 -0.25 -2.80
C ARG A 107 -5.29 0.25 -1.83
N VAL A 108 -5.35 1.52 -1.45
CA VAL A 108 -4.39 2.11 -0.49
C VAL A 108 -4.56 1.48 0.89
N ILE A 109 -5.80 1.38 1.38
CA ILE A 109 -6.11 0.80 2.70
C ILE A 109 -5.77 -0.69 2.73
N ASP A 110 -6.03 -1.42 1.65
CA ASP A 110 -5.71 -2.84 1.51
C ASP A 110 -4.21 -3.10 1.60
N TRP A 111 -3.40 -2.26 0.94
CA TRP A 111 -1.94 -2.32 1.04
C TRP A 111 -1.43 -1.99 2.44
N MET A 112 -2.05 -1.03 3.14
CA MET A 112 -1.66 -0.66 4.50
C MET A 112 -2.09 -1.68 5.56
N ILE A 113 -3.24 -2.34 5.37
CA ILE A 113 -3.82 -3.29 6.31
C ILE A 113 -3.96 -4.65 5.63
N GLN A 114 -2.84 -5.38 5.62
CA GLN A 114 -2.78 -6.76 5.15
C GLN A 114 -3.34 -7.72 6.18
N LEU A 115 -4.19 -8.64 5.72
CA LEU A 115 -4.83 -9.67 6.53
C LEU A 115 -4.33 -11.06 6.10
N PRO A 116 -4.28 -12.05 7.01
CA PRO A 116 -4.09 -13.45 6.63
C PRO A 116 -5.23 -13.94 5.72
N ALA A 117 -4.94 -14.88 4.81
CA ALA A 117 -5.88 -15.34 3.78
C ALA A 117 -7.25 -15.82 4.33
N THR A 118 -7.26 -16.43 5.53
CA THR A 118 -8.50 -16.87 6.19
C THR A 118 -9.39 -15.70 6.58
N LEU A 119 -8.81 -14.66 7.17
CA LEU A 119 -9.53 -13.45 7.57
C LEU A 119 -9.88 -12.57 6.38
N GLU A 120 -9.05 -12.58 5.35
CA GLU A 120 -9.37 -11.92 4.10
C GLU A 120 -10.63 -12.52 3.48
N THR A 121 -10.73 -13.85 3.38
CA THR A 121 -11.94 -14.54 2.89
C THR A 121 -13.18 -14.17 3.70
N ALA A 122 -13.09 -14.19 5.04
CA ALA A 122 -14.21 -13.80 5.91
C ALA A 122 -14.60 -12.32 5.72
N PHE A 123 -13.60 -11.44 5.63
CA PHE A 123 -13.80 -10.02 5.36
C PHE A 123 -14.51 -9.77 4.02
N ARG A 124 -14.13 -10.49 2.96
CA ARG A 124 -14.77 -10.38 1.65
C ARG A 124 -16.24 -10.75 1.72
N GLN A 125 -16.57 -11.84 2.41
CA GLN A 125 -17.96 -12.26 2.61
C GLN A 125 -18.78 -11.20 3.35
N GLU A 126 -18.22 -10.60 4.40
CA GLU A 126 -18.88 -9.52 5.14
C GLU A 126 -19.12 -8.27 4.30
N ILE A 127 -18.14 -7.89 3.47
CA ILE A 127 -18.30 -6.76 2.53
C ILE A 127 -19.36 -7.08 1.49
N PHE A 128 -19.38 -8.29 0.93
CA PHE A 128 -20.39 -8.71 -0.05
C PHE A 128 -21.81 -8.60 0.53
N THR A 129 -22.03 -9.13 1.74
CA THR A 129 -23.33 -9.00 2.43
C THR A 129 -23.69 -7.54 2.73
N TYR A 130 -22.71 -6.70 3.08
CA TYR A 130 -22.94 -5.27 3.26
C TYR A 130 -23.32 -4.57 1.94
N GLU A 131 -22.63 -4.87 0.84
CA GLU A 131 -22.92 -4.30 -0.49
C GLU A 131 -24.29 -4.72 -1.02
N GLU A 132 -24.72 -5.98 -0.81
CA GLU A 132 -26.07 -6.44 -1.15
C GLU A 132 -27.15 -5.64 -0.41
N SER A 133 -26.94 -5.36 0.88
CA SER A 133 -27.88 -4.57 1.69
C SER A 133 -27.99 -3.11 1.22
N LYS A 134 -26.94 -2.59 0.56
CA LYS A 134 -26.85 -1.21 0.08
C LYS A 134 -27.04 -1.08 -1.44
N GLN A 135 -27.23 -2.19 -2.16
CA GLN A 135 -27.32 -2.28 -3.64
C GLN A 135 -26.16 -1.59 -4.38
N MET A 136 -24.93 -1.72 -3.90
CA MET A 136 -23.77 -1.01 -4.46
C MET A 136 -22.50 -1.89 -4.53
N PRO A 137 -22.30 -2.66 -5.62
CA PRO A 137 -21.21 -3.63 -5.73
C PRO A 137 -19.93 -2.99 -6.31
N TYR A 138 -19.05 -2.48 -5.45
CA TYR A 138 -17.83 -1.78 -5.89
C TYR A 138 -16.55 -2.57 -5.58
N VAL A 139 -16.46 -3.19 -4.40
CA VAL A 139 -15.29 -3.96 -3.96
C VAL A 139 -15.14 -5.26 -4.75
N THR A 140 -16.26 -5.90 -5.10
CA THR A 140 -16.31 -7.07 -6.00
C THR A 140 -15.66 -6.82 -7.37
N THR A 141 -15.62 -5.57 -7.85
CA THR A 141 -14.95 -5.25 -9.14
C THR A 141 -13.43 -5.15 -9.00
N VAL A 142 -12.89 -4.71 -7.84
CA VAL A 142 -11.44 -4.69 -7.58
C VAL A 142 -10.91 -6.11 -7.41
N GLU A 143 -11.65 -6.95 -6.70
CA GLU A 143 -11.33 -8.37 -6.55
C GLU A 143 -11.36 -9.09 -7.89
N ARG A 144 -12.39 -8.86 -8.71
CA ARG A 144 -12.42 -9.38 -10.08
C ARG A 144 -11.22 -8.89 -10.88
N ALA A 145 -10.90 -7.60 -10.86
CA ALA A 145 -9.75 -7.08 -11.59
C ALA A 145 -8.40 -7.62 -11.06
N GLY A 146 -8.26 -7.83 -9.75
CA GLY A 146 -7.05 -8.38 -9.13
C GLY A 146 -6.89 -9.88 -9.39
N ILE A 147 -7.99 -10.64 -9.31
CA ILE A 147 -8.05 -12.06 -9.65
C ILE A 147 -7.83 -12.27 -11.14
N GLU A 148 -8.51 -11.51 -12.00
CA GLU A 148 -8.35 -11.52 -13.46
C GLU A 148 -6.92 -11.14 -13.85
N LYS A 149 -6.33 -10.12 -13.23
CA LYS A 149 -4.92 -9.79 -13.43
C LYS A 149 -3.98 -10.91 -12.98
N GLY A 150 -4.26 -11.55 -11.84
CA GLY A 150 -3.48 -12.68 -11.33
C GLY A 150 -3.56 -13.91 -12.21
N TYR A 151 -4.76 -14.26 -12.69
CA TYR A 151 -4.96 -15.33 -13.68
C TYR A 151 -4.25 -15.02 -14.99
N ARG A 152 -4.40 -13.81 -15.51
CA ARG A 152 -3.75 -13.38 -16.75
C ARG A 152 -2.22 -13.40 -16.64
N GLN A 153 -1.64 -12.97 -15.51
CA GLN A 153 -0.21 -13.12 -15.27
C GLN A 153 0.21 -14.59 -15.20
N GLY A 154 -0.55 -15.44 -14.50
CA GLY A 154 -0.26 -16.88 -14.45
C GLY A 154 -0.36 -17.56 -15.82
N GLU A 155 -1.34 -17.19 -16.66
CA GLU A 155 -1.49 -17.68 -18.03
C GLU A 155 -0.33 -17.21 -18.93
N ALA A 156 0.11 -15.96 -18.79
CA ALA A 156 1.25 -15.41 -19.51
C ALA A 156 2.56 -16.11 -19.11
N ASP A 157 2.82 -16.26 -17.81
CA ASP A 157 4.01 -16.92 -17.28
C ASP A 157 4.08 -18.40 -17.74
N LEU A 158 2.94 -19.10 -17.69
CA LEU A 158 2.85 -20.49 -18.16
C LEU A 158 3.11 -20.60 -19.66
N LEU A 159 2.53 -19.69 -20.46
CA LEU A 159 2.73 -19.70 -21.91
C LEU A 159 4.19 -19.40 -22.26
N LEU A 160 4.83 -18.45 -21.59
CA LEU A 160 6.25 -18.16 -21.77
C LEU A 160 7.13 -19.37 -21.44
N TRP A 161 6.84 -20.05 -20.34
CA TRP A 161 7.53 -21.29 -19.98
C TRP A 161 7.35 -22.38 -21.06
N LEU A 162 6.15 -22.54 -21.62
CA LEU A 162 5.91 -23.50 -22.71
C LEU A 162 6.68 -23.13 -23.99
N ILE A 163 6.75 -21.83 -24.32
CA ILE A 163 7.51 -21.33 -25.49
C ILE A 163 8.99 -21.59 -25.29
N GLU A 164 9.53 -21.29 -24.11
CA GLU A 164 10.94 -21.54 -23.79
C GLU A 164 11.29 -23.02 -23.95
N ASN A 165 10.44 -23.92 -23.43
CA ASN A 165 10.67 -25.36 -23.50
C ASN A 165 10.52 -25.93 -24.91
N LYS A 166 9.63 -25.35 -25.74
CA LYS A 166 9.34 -25.88 -27.08
C LYS A 166 10.23 -25.26 -28.17
N PHE A 167 10.49 -23.97 -28.09
CA PHE A 167 11.12 -23.17 -29.13
C PHE A 167 12.40 -22.45 -28.66
N GLY A 168 12.80 -22.63 -27.40
CA GLY A 168 14.01 -22.04 -26.83
C GLY A 168 13.80 -20.67 -26.20
N ALA A 169 14.75 -20.28 -25.34
CA ALA A 169 14.71 -19.05 -24.56
C ALA A 169 14.66 -17.77 -25.41
N ASP A 170 15.36 -17.74 -26.55
CA ASP A 170 15.36 -16.58 -27.46
C ASP A 170 13.96 -16.30 -28.02
N SER A 171 13.17 -17.35 -28.27
CA SER A 171 11.78 -17.23 -28.73
C SER A 171 10.85 -16.72 -27.63
N ALA A 172 11.07 -17.14 -26.38
CA ALA A 172 10.29 -16.67 -25.24
C ALA A 172 10.56 -15.18 -24.96
N GLU A 173 11.84 -14.78 -25.02
CA GLU A 173 12.22 -13.39 -24.80
C GLU A 173 11.67 -12.45 -25.89
N ALA A 174 11.74 -12.88 -27.15
CA ALA A 174 11.21 -12.12 -28.28
C ALA A 174 9.68 -11.89 -28.18
N LEU A 175 8.95 -12.77 -27.50
CA LEU A 175 7.49 -12.72 -27.41
C LEU A 175 6.95 -12.24 -26.06
N ARG A 176 7.82 -12.05 -25.06
CA ARG A 176 7.48 -11.66 -23.67
C ARG A 176 6.55 -10.47 -23.59
N GLU A 177 6.95 -9.34 -24.16
CA GLU A 177 6.17 -8.10 -24.08
C GLU A 177 4.76 -8.25 -24.68
N ARG A 178 4.66 -9.00 -25.79
CA ARG A 178 3.40 -9.23 -26.50
C ARG A 178 2.48 -10.19 -25.74
N ILE A 179 3.04 -11.14 -25.00
CA ILE A 179 2.30 -12.09 -24.16
C ILE A 179 1.81 -11.41 -22.87
N GLU A 180 2.64 -10.62 -22.20
CA GLU A 180 2.24 -9.88 -20.99
C GLU A 180 1.17 -8.80 -21.27
N ALA A 181 1.16 -8.27 -22.50
CA ALA A 181 0.17 -7.29 -22.96
C ALA A 181 -1.17 -7.92 -23.41
N ALA A 182 -1.21 -9.23 -23.67
CA ALA A 182 -2.40 -9.90 -24.19
C ALA A 182 -3.52 -10.03 -23.13
N ASP A 183 -4.78 -10.13 -23.60
CA ASP A 183 -5.93 -10.52 -22.78
C ASP A 183 -6.01 -12.04 -22.58
N SER A 184 -6.80 -12.48 -21.59
CA SER A 184 -6.93 -13.90 -21.23
C SER A 184 -7.46 -14.78 -22.37
N ASP A 185 -8.39 -14.30 -23.19
CA ASP A 185 -8.92 -15.07 -24.32
C ASP A 185 -7.84 -15.34 -25.38
N THR A 186 -6.98 -14.36 -25.60
CA THR A 186 -5.84 -14.46 -26.52
C THR A 186 -4.75 -15.39 -25.96
N LEU A 187 -4.40 -15.26 -24.68
CA LEU A 187 -3.46 -16.17 -24.00
C LEU A 187 -3.93 -17.63 -24.03
N ARG A 188 -5.24 -17.85 -23.85
CA ARG A 188 -5.83 -19.19 -23.90
C ARG A 188 -5.78 -19.78 -25.30
N ARG A 189 -6.06 -18.99 -26.34
CA ARG A 189 -5.93 -19.44 -27.74
C ARG A 189 -4.49 -19.83 -28.08
N TRP A 190 -3.51 -19.02 -27.67
CA TRP A 190 -2.11 -19.33 -27.88
C TRP A 190 -1.67 -20.58 -27.10
N SER A 191 -2.12 -20.74 -25.85
CA SER A 191 -1.85 -21.94 -25.04
C SER A 191 -2.39 -23.24 -25.63
N VAL A 192 -3.46 -23.20 -26.44
CA VAL A 192 -3.92 -24.38 -27.19
C VAL A 192 -3.08 -24.59 -28.45
N ARG A 193 -2.76 -23.51 -29.15
CA ARG A 193 -1.98 -23.56 -30.40
C ARG A 193 -0.54 -23.99 -30.21
N ILE A 194 0.08 -23.67 -29.09
CA ILE A 194 1.46 -24.10 -28.83
C ILE A 194 1.61 -25.62 -28.84
N LEU A 195 0.52 -26.37 -28.61
CA LEU A 195 0.54 -27.83 -28.66
C LEU A 195 0.73 -28.36 -30.10
N THR A 196 0.35 -27.58 -31.12
CA THR A 196 0.37 -27.99 -32.53
C THR A 196 1.25 -27.12 -33.42
N ALA A 197 1.65 -25.92 -32.98
CA ALA A 197 2.44 -25.00 -33.77
C ALA A 197 3.90 -25.48 -33.91
N ASP A 198 4.44 -25.51 -35.12
CA ASP A 198 5.84 -25.91 -35.37
C ASP A 198 6.83 -24.75 -35.25
N THR A 199 6.34 -23.50 -35.19
CA THR A 199 7.16 -22.29 -35.09
C THR A 199 6.55 -21.25 -34.14
N PRO A 200 7.36 -20.35 -33.56
CA PRO A 200 6.88 -19.24 -32.73
C PRO A 200 5.90 -18.31 -33.46
N ASP A 201 6.09 -18.06 -34.76
CA ASP A 201 5.20 -17.17 -35.52
C ASP A 201 3.81 -17.79 -35.73
N ALA A 202 3.74 -19.10 -35.92
CA ALA A 202 2.48 -19.83 -36.06
C ALA A 202 1.63 -19.82 -34.78
N LEU A 203 2.25 -19.54 -33.62
CA LEU A 203 1.55 -19.40 -32.34
C LEU A 203 0.61 -18.19 -32.32
N LEU A 204 1.01 -17.10 -32.98
CA LEU A 204 0.41 -15.78 -32.82
C LEU A 204 -0.65 -15.41 -33.87
N GLN A 205 -0.94 -16.30 -34.83
CA GLN A 205 -1.85 -16.05 -35.96
C GLN A 205 -3.32 -16.29 -35.63
#